data_AF-A0A812UCN1-F1
#
_entry.id   AF-A0A812UCN1-F1
#
_cell.length_a   1.000
_cell.length_b   1.000
_cell.length_c   1.000
_cell.angle_alpha   90.00
_cell.angle_beta   90.00
_cell.angle_gamma   90.00
#
_symmetry.space_group_name_H-M   'P 1'
#
loop_
_entity.id
_entity.type
_entity.pdbx_description
1 polymer ?
#
loop_
_entity_poly.entity_id
_entity_poly.type
_entity_poly.pdbx_seq_one_letter_code
_entity_poly.pdbx_strand_id
1 'polypeptide(L)'
;MMSWLESTQNRQSLFKYLSLSAKVKVWYKEKAQAYFEAKRSCLVSLLELDNSEAIAKFLDEETAAVEAAVFEMPEKGMHCPKLFGVEGVRGSVDVD
;
A
#
# COMPACT_ATOMS: atom_id res chain seq x y z
N MET A 1 -3.55 -20.08 5.03
CA MET A 1 -2.76 -19.01 5.69
C MET A 1 -1.51 -18.61 4.93
N MET A 2 -0.85 -19.46 4.12
CA MET A 2 0.20 -19.00 3.19
C MET A 2 0.18 -19.72 1.83
N SER A 3 -0.91 -20.44 1.51
CA SER A 3 -1.12 -21.09 0.20
C SER A 3 -0.97 -20.09 -0.95
N TRP A 4 -1.40 -18.84 -0.73
CA TRP A 4 -1.21 -17.74 -1.68
C TRP A 4 0.27 -17.48 -2.04
N LEU A 5 1.21 -17.62 -1.10
CA LEU A 5 2.65 -17.38 -1.34
C LEU A 5 3.33 -18.53 -2.11
N GLU A 6 2.67 -19.66 -2.32
CA GLU A 6 3.20 -20.76 -3.12
C GLU A 6 3.31 -20.38 -4.60
N SER A 7 2.44 -19.46 -5.06
CA SER A 7 2.51 -18.91 -6.41
C SER A 7 3.68 -17.93 -6.55
N THR A 8 4.50 -18.15 -7.58
CA THR A 8 5.59 -17.24 -7.95
C THR A 8 5.08 -15.85 -8.33
N GLN A 9 3.94 -15.76 -9.01
CA GLN A 9 3.36 -14.48 -9.41
C GLN A 9 2.93 -13.67 -8.20
N ASN A 10 2.32 -14.31 -7.20
CA ASN A 10 1.91 -13.67 -5.95
C ASN A 10 3.11 -13.12 -5.17
N ARG A 11 4.20 -13.91 -5.10
CA ARG A 11 5.47 -13.44 -4.51
C ARG A 11 6.06 -12.24 -5.26
N GLN A 12 5.95 -12.21 -6.59
CA GLN A 12 6.40 -11.08 -7.40
C GLN A 12 5.58 -9.82 -7.14
N SER A 13 4.25 -9.91 -7.07
CA SER A 13 3.38 -8.77 -6.74
C SER A 13 3.68 -8.22 -5.34
N LEU A 14 3.83 -9.10 -4.35
CA LEU A 14 4.23 -8.68 -3.00
C LEU A 14 5.61 -8.02 -2.99
N PHE A 15 6.58 -8.59 -3.70
CA PHE A 15 7.92 -8.03 -3.79
C PHE A 15 7.92 -6.64 -4.45
N LYS A 16 7.14 -6.44 -5.52
CA LYS A 16 6.99 -5.15 -6.18
C LYS A 16 6.45 -4.11 -5.20
N TYR A 17 5.36 -4.42 -4.51
CA TYR A 17 4.75 -3.56 -3.49
C TYR A 17 5.74 -3.20 -2.37
N LEU A 18 6.44 -4.19 -1.80
CA LEU A 18 7.40 -3.97 -0.71
C LEU A 18 8.60 -3.13 -1.16
N SER A 19 9.11 -3.38 -2.36
CA SER A 19 10.23 -2.62 -2.94
C SER A 19 9.86 -1.16 -3.18
N LEU A 20 8.64 -0.90 -3.66
CA LEU A 20 8.11 0.45 -3.84
C LEU A 20 7.95 1.14 -2.49
N SER A 21 7.30 0.49 -1.53
CA SER A 21 7.13 0.99 -0.16
C SER A 21 8.47 1.38 0.46
N ALA A 22 9.51 0.55 0.35
CA ALA A 22 10.83 0.85 0.90
C ALA A 22 11.42 2.13 0.30
N LYS A 23 11.35 2.32 -1.01
CA LYS A 23 11.84 3.53 -1.68
C LYS A 23 11.06 4.78 -1.25
N VAL A 24 9.75 4.68 -1.23
CA VAL A 24 8.84 5.80 -0.92
C VAL A 24 8.99 6.23 0.53
N LYS A 25 9.21 5.30 1.47
CA LYS A 25 9.50 5.60 2.88
C LYS A 25 10.80 6.39 3.06
N VAL A 26 11.82 6.15 2.22
CA VAL A 26 13.06 6.95 2.25
C VAL A 26 12.79 8.40 1.85
N TRP A 27 11.95 8.62 0.85
CA TRP A 27 11.65 9.97 0.34
C TRP A 27 10.72 10.77 1.26
N TYR A 28 9.65 10.15 1.76
CA TYR A 28 8.59 10.85 2.50
C TYR A 28 8.49 10.51 3.99
N LYS A 29 9.41 9.69 4.49
CA LYS A 29 9.62 9.40 5.92
C LYS A 29 8.33 9.00 6.64
N GLU A 30 8.01 9.67 7.76
CA GLU A 30 6.91 9.35 8.67
C GLU A 30 5.55 9.31 7.97
N LYS A 31 5.31 10.17 6.96
CA LYS A 31 4.03 10.21 6.23
C LYS A 31 3.80 8.96 5.39
N ALA A 32 4.81 8.54 4.62
CA ALA A 32 4.75 7.28 3.89
C ALA A 32 4.74 6.09 4.86
N GLN A 33 5.47 6.17 5.97
CA GLN A 33 5.47 5.11 6.97
C GLN A 33 4.06 4.87 7.55
N ALA A 34 3.38 5.91 8.01
CA ALA A 34 2.02 5.82 8.54
C ALA A 34 1.03 5.25 7.51
N TYR A 35 1.13 5.70 6.24
CA TYR A 35 0.32 5.15 5.14
C TYR A 35 0.53 3.64 4.99
N PHE A 36 1.78 3.19 4.85
CA PHE A 36 2.09 1.78 4.63
C PHE A 36 1.85 0.91 5.86
N GLU A 37 1.88 1.45 7.07
CA GLU A 37 1.47 0.74 8.29
C GLU A 37 -0.04 0.48 8.29
N ALA A 38 -0.86 1.47 7.93
CA ALA A 38 -2.30 1.29 7.78
C ALA A 38 -2.63 0.22 6.71
N LYS A 39 -1.95 0.29 5.55
CA LYS A 39 -2.13 -0.68 4.46
C LYS A 39 -1.64 -2.09 4.83
N ARG A 40 -0.58 -2.20 5.63
CA ARG A 40 -0.11 -3.49 6.14
C ARG A 40 -1.17 -4.19 6.99
N SER A 41 -1.90 -3.47 7.84
CA SER A 41 -3.00 -4.05 8.63
C SER A 41 -4.12 -4.62 7.74
N CYS A 42 -4.47 -3.92 6.65
CA CYS A 42 -5.41 -4.44 5.66
C CYS A 42 -4.88 -5.73 5.00
N LEU A 43 -3.62 -5.73 4.56
CA LEU A 43 -3.00 -6.90 3.91
C LEU A 43 -2.95 -8.12 4.84
N VAL A 44 -2.62 -7.93 6.12
CA VAL A 44 -2.62 -9.02 7.12
C VAL A 44 -4.03 -9.60 7.28
N SER A 45 -5.05 -8.74 7.37
CA SER A 45 -6.44 -9.18 7.47
C SER A 45 -6.87 -10.01 6.25
N LEU A 46 -6.44 -9.61 5.05
CA LEU A 46 -6.71 -10.36 3.81
C LEU A 46 -5.98 -11.71 3.76
N LEU A 47 -4.76 -11.79 4.30
CA LEU A 47 -3.98 -13.03 4.42
C LEU A 47 -4.61 -14.01 5.42
N GLU A 48 -5.19 -13.50 6.52
CA GLU A 48 -5.90 -14.32 7.50
C GLU A 48 -7.17 -14.96 6.92
N LEU A 49 -7.85 -14.26 6.01
CA LEU A 49 -9.03 -14.76 5.30
C LEU A 49 -8.71 -15.70 4.12
N ASP A 50 -7.43 -15.91 3.81
CA ASP A 50 -6.93 -16.72 2.68
C ASP A 50 -7.55 -16.34 1.31
N ASN A 51 -8.04 -15.09 1.18
CA ASN A 51 -8.74 -14.62 0.00
C ASN A 51 -7.73 -14.18 -1.07
N SER A 52 -7.27 -15.17 -1.84
CA SER A 52 -6.22 -15.02 -2.84
C SER A 52 -6.50 -13.94 -3.91
N GLU A 53 -7.74 -13.83 -4.34
CA GLU A 53 -8.17 -12.82 -5.33
C GLU A 53 -8.13 -11.41 -4.72
N ALA A 54 -8.66 -11.25 -3.50
CA ALA A 54 -8.64 -9.97 -2.81
C ALA A 54 -7.21 -9.49 -2.50
N ILE A 55 -6.30 -10.41 -2.16
CA ILE A 55 -4.88 -10.08 -1.93
C ILE A 55 -4.21 -9.59 -3.22
N ALA A 56 -4.42 -10.31 -4.33
CA ALA A 56 -3.85 -9.92 -5.62
C ALA A 56 -4.37 -8.54 -6.06
N LYS A 57 -5.69 -8.35 -6.00
CA LYS A 57 -6.34 -7.07 -6.32
C LYS A 57 -5.82 -5.93 -5.44
N PHE A 58 -5.72 -6.14 -4.14
CA PHE A 58 -5.19 -5.16 -3.20
C PHE A 58 -3.76 -4.75 -3.57
N LEU A 59 -2.88 -5.73 -3.84
CA LEU A 59 -1.47 -5.43 -4.17
C LEU A 59 -1.34 -4.68 -5.50
N ASP A 60 -2.12 -5.06 -6.50
CA ASP A 60 -2.09 -4.40 -7.81
C ASP A 60 -2.62 -2.96 -7.73
N GLU A 61 -3.79 -2.75 -7.09
CA GLU A 61 -4.40 -1.43 -6.92
C GLU A 61 -3.52 -0.51 -6.07
N GLU A 62 -3.01 -0.99 -4.95
CA GLU A 62 -2.15 -0.18 -4.06
C GLU A 62 -0.80 0.14 -4.71
N THR A 63 -0.21 -0.81 -5.43
CA THR A 63 1.04 -0.56 -6.15
C THR A 63 0.81 0.48 -7.24
N ALA A 64 -0.25 0.35 -8.03
CA ALA A 64 -0.57 1.31 -9.09
C ALA A 64 -0.87 2.71 -8.54
N ALA A 65 -1.62 2.81 -7.43
CA ALA A 65 -1.95 4.07 -6.79
C ALA A 65 -0.70 4.79 -6.26
N VAL A 66 0.21 4.06 -5.60
CA VAL A 66 1.46 4.61 -5.11
C VAL A 66 2.38 4.99 -6.28
N GLU A 67 2.48 4.16 -7.31
CA GLU A 67 3.26 4.48 -8.52
C GLU A 67 2.74 5.77 -9.15
N ALA A 68 1.44 5.88 -9.44
CA ALA A 68 0.85 7.08 -10.02
C ALA A 68 1.13 8.33 -9.17
N ALA A 69 0.88 8.26 -7.86
CA ALA A 69 1.07 9.39 -6.95
C ALA A 69 2.54 9.85 -6.84
N VAL A 70 3.49 8.95 -7.09
CA VAL A 70 4.92 9.23 -7.01
C VAL A 70 5.51 9.62 -8.38
N PHE A 71 4.98 9.07 -9.48
CA PHE A 71 5.42 9.36 -10.85
C PHE A 71 4.79 10.64 -11.43
N GLU A 72 3.61 11.06 -10.99
CA GLU A 72 3.01 12.35 -11.38
C GLU A 72 3.80 13.57 -10.87
N MET A 73 4.84 13.37 -10.05
CA MET A 73 5.66 14.47 -9.52
C MET A 73 6.90 14.74 -10.38
N PRO A 74 7.06 15.98 -10.91
CA PRO A 74 8.19 16.32 -11.80
C PRO A 74 9.55 16.31 -11.11
N GLU A 75 9.61 16.41 -9.77
CA GLU A 75 10.87 16.45 -9.02
C GLU A 75 10.87 15.45 -7.86
N LYS A 76 11.46 14.28 -8.12
CA LYS A 76 11.93 13.23 -7.18
C LYS A 76 11.79 13.52 -5.67
N GLY A 77 10.56 13.48 -5.14
CA GLY A 77 10.33 13.56 -3.70
C GLY A 77 10.46 14.94 -3.05
N MET A 78 10.49 16.04 -3.81
CA MET A 78 10.51 17.40 -3.23
C MET A 78 9.17 17.82 -2.61
N HIS A 79 8.07 17.22 -3.06
CA HIS A 79 6.73 17.45 -2.50
C HIS A 79 6.11 16.13 -2.05
N CYS A 80 5.46 16.11 -0.89
CA CYS A 80 4.81 14.92 -0.38
C CYS A 80 3.46 14.69 -1.09
N PRO A 81 3.22 13.51 -1.70
CA PRO A 81 1.92 13.19 -2.29
C PRO A 81 0.76 13.34 -1.31
N LYS A 82 -0.38 13.83 -1.82
CA LYS A 82 -1.64 13.87 -1.06
C LYS A 82 -2.03 12.50 -0.52
N LEU A 83 -1.65 11.43 -1.23
CA LEU A 83 -1.81 10.04 -0.82
C LEU A 83 -1.22 9.76 0.58
N PHE A 84 -0.10 10.39 0.93
CA PHE A 84 0.53 10.27 2.25
C PHE A 84 0.18 11.45 3.19
N GLY A 85 -0.55 12.44 2.69
CA GLY A 85 -0.89 13.68 3.39
C GLY A 85 -2.19 13.63 4.17
N VAL A 86 -2.89 12.48 4.21
CA VAL A 86 -4.11 12.34 5.00
C VAL A 86 -3.74 12.18 6.48
N GLU A 87 -3.67 13.31 7.20
CA GLU A 87 -3.98 13.30 8.63
C GLU A 87 -5.45 12.90 8.76
N GLY A 88 -5.71 11.66 9.15
CA GLY A 88 -7.03 11.21 9.58
C GLY A 88 -7.55 9.98 8.85
N VAL A 89 -7.38 8.84 9.51
CA VAL A 89 -8.54 7.97 9.74
C VAL A 89 -9.60 8.85 10.41
N ARG A 90 -10.50 9.44 9.62
CA ARG A 90 -11.80 9.89 10.14
C ARG A 90 -12.80 8.88 9.61
N GLY A 91 -13.09 7.89 10.45
CA GLY A 91 -14.29 7.09 10.27
C GLY A 91 -15.48 8.04 10.25
N SER A 92 -16.10 8.20 9.09
CA SER A 92 -17.51 8.59 9.02
C SER A 92 -18.30 7.35 9.37
N VAL A 93 -18.46 7.10 10.67
CA VAL A 93 -19.64 6.40 11.16
C VAL A 93 -20.67 7.50 11.34
N ASP A 94 -21.38 7.79 10.26
CA ASP A 94 -22.67 8.48 10.35
C ASP A 94 -23.61 7.50 11.06
N VAL A 95 -23.95 7.84 12.31
CA VAL A 95 -25.06 7.23 13.03
C VAL A 95 -26.27 8.08 12.69
N ASP A 96 -27.19 7.52 11.90
CA ASP A 96 -28.61 7.85 11.95
C ASP A 96 -29.37 6.57 12.34
#